data_AF-E7C667-F1
#
_entry.id   AF-E7C667-F1
#
_cell.length_a   1.000
_cell.length_b   1.000
_cell.length_c   1.000
_cell.angle_alpha   90.00
_cell.angle_beta   90.00
_cell.angle_gamma   90.00
#
_symmetry.space_group_name_H-M   'P 1'
#
loop_
_entity.id
_entity.type
_entity.pdbx_description
1 polymer ?
#
loop_
_entity_poly.entity_id
_entity_poly.type
_entity_poly.pdbx_seq_one_letter_code
_entity_poly.pdbx_strand_id
1 'polypeptide(L)' 'MCDLVLELAGREGVVVGDRPDTDGRLARNLGWSFALVLTGIAGADDILVDPEADVVATDLAALVEETLG' A
#
# COMPACT_ATOMS: atom_id res chain seq x y z
N MET A 1 4.33 7.56 -14.70
CA MET A 1 4.43 7.56 -13.22
C MET A 1 5.24 6.37 -12.75
N CYS A 2 4.83 5.13 -13.06
CA CYS A 2 5.53 3.92 -12.63
C CYS A 2 7.01 3.89 -13.03
N ASP A 3 7.36 4.24 -14.27
CA ASP A 3 8.76 4.21 -14.74
C ASP A 3 9.67 5.11 -13.89
N LEU A 4 9.18 6.30 -13.51
CA LEU A 4 9.92 7.23 -12.66
C LEU A 4 10.10 6.68 -11.23
N VAL A 5 9.05 6.04 -10.68
CA VAL A 5 9.14 5.41 -9.36
C VAL A 5 10.16 4.27 -9.39
N LEU A 6 10.14 3.43 -10.42
CA LEU A 6 11.08 2.33 -10.56
C LEU A 6 12.54 2.81 -10.74
N GLU A 7 12.74 3.92 -11.44
CA GLU A 7 14.05 4.55 -11.59
C GLU A 7 14.62 5.04 -10.24
N LEU A 8 13.76 5.61 -9.39
CA LEU A 8 14.18 6.23 -8.13
C LEU A 8 14.29 5.24 -6.96
N ALA A 9 13.37 4.29 -6.88
CA ALA A 9 13.19 3.42 -5.71
C ALA A 9 13.48 1.93 -5.98
N GLY A 10 13.75 1.56 -7.23
CA GLY A 10 14.12 0.19 -7.60
C GLY A 10 12.95 -0.67 -8.07
N ARG A 11 13.12 -1.99 -8.08
CA ARG A 11 12.14 -2.94 -8.63
C ARG A 11 11.33 -3.69 -7.57
N GLU A 12 11.71 -3.55 -6.31
CA GLU A 12 11.04 -4.17 -5.17
C GLU A 12 10.74 -3.07 -4.16
N GLY A 13 9.52 -3.08 -3.63
CA GLY A 13 9.08 -2.08 -2.68
C GLY A 13 7.68 -2.38 -2.15
N VAL A 14 7.23 -1.53 -1.24
CA VAL A 14 5.88 -1.55 -0.69
C VAL A 14 5.26 -0.18 -0.94
N VAL A 15 4.08 -0.16 -1.56
CA VAL A 15 3.26 1.05 -1.63
C VAL A 15 2.40 1.09 -0.38
N VAL A 16 2.51 2.17 0.39
CA VAL A 16 1.68 2.41 1.58
C VAL A 16 0.67 3.51 1.26
N GLY A 17 -0.61 3.25 1.48
CA GLY A 17 -1.67 4.20 1.18
C GLY A 17 -2.97 3.89 1.91
N ASP A 18 -3.98 4.73 1.72
CA ASP A 18 -5.29 4.64 2.37
C ASP A 18 -6.42 4.30 1.40
N ARG A 19 -6.13 4.20 0.09
CA ARG A 19 -7.14 3.95 -0.94
C ARG A 19 -6.73 2.85 -1.90
N PRO A 20 -7.42 1.71 -1.91
CA PRO A 20 -7.04 0.62 -2.79
C PRO A 20 -7.20 0.92 -4.28
N ASP A 21 -8.23 1.65 -4.70
CA ASP A 21 -8.47 1.98 -6.11
C ASP A 21 -7.41 2.93 -6.71
N THR A 22 -6.61 3.62 -5.89
CA THR A 22 -5.48 4.45 -6.30
C THR A 22 -4.14 3.85 -5.92
N ASP A 23 -3.87 3.69 -4.63
CA ASP A 23 -2.57 3.26 -4.11
C ASP A 23 -2.35 1.77 -4.38
N GLY A 24 -3.41 0.98 -4.18
CA GLY A 24 -3.39 -0.44 -4.51
C GLY A 24 -3.18 -0.66 -6.01
N ARG A 25 -3.87 0.08 -6.89
CA ARG A 25 -3.62 -0.01 -8.34
C ARG A 25 -2.20 0.40 -8.71
N LEU A 26 -1.63 1.41 -8.05
CA LEU A 26 -0.23 1.79 -8.25
C LEU A 26 0.71 0.63 -7.86
N ALA A 27 0.48 -0.01 -6.71
CA ALA A 27 1.26 -1.16 -6.26
C ALA A 27 1.23 -2.30 -7.29
N ARG A 28 0.03 -2.65 -7.79
CA ARG A 28 -0.12 -3.70 -8.81
C ARG A 28 0.58 -3.33 -10.12
N ASN A 29 0.51 -2.07 -10.53
CA ASN A 29 1.21 -1.60 -11.73
C ASN A 29 2.74 -1.58 -11.58
N LEU A 30 3.25 -1.41 -10.36
CA LEU A 30 4.68 -1.49 -10.05
C LEU A 30 5.17 -2.93 -9.84
N GLY A 31 4.27 -3.88 -9.61
CA GLY A 31 4.61 -5.25 -9.19
C GLY A 31 5.11 -5.31 -7.75
N TRP A 32 4.64 -4.39 -6.90
CA TRP A 32 5.04 -4.23 -5.50
C TRP A 32 3.93 -4.67 -4.55
N SER A 33 4.27 -4.91 -3.29
CA SER A 33 3.27 -5.16 -2.25
C SER A 33 2.47 -3.89 -1.92
N PHE A 34 1.20 -4.07 -1.58
CA PHE A 34 0.32 -3.00 -1.13
C PHE A 34 0.02 -3.13 0.36
N ALA A 35 0.33 -2.08 1.13
CA ALA A 35 -0.05 -1.95 2.53
C ALA A 35 -1.10 -0.85 2.72
N LEU A 36 -2.25 -1.22 3.27
CA LEU A 36 -3.36 -0.31 3.58
C LEU A 36 -3.24 0.19 5.02
N VAL A 37 -3.20 1.50 5.22
CA VAL A 37 -3.27 2.12 6.56
C VAL A 37 -4.64 2.75 6.80
N LEU A 38 -5.23 2.47 7.97
CA LEU A 38 -6.59 2.88 8.34
C LEU A 38 -6.68 4.30 8.94
N THR A 39 -5.65 5.14 8.75
CA THR A 39 -5.62 6.54 9.19
C THR A 39 -6.26 7.51 8.21
N GLY A 40 -6.51 7.06 6.97
CA GLY A 40 -7.06 7.87 5.89
C GLY A 40 -8.56 7.65 5.67
N ILE A 41 -8.96 7.53 4.41
CA ILE A 41 -10.37 7.54 3.97
C ILE A 41 -11.00 6.14 3.99
N ALA A 42 -10.21 5.08 3.85
CA ALA A 42 -10.70 3.71 4.00
C ALA A 42 -11.18 3.47 5.43
N GLY A 43 -12.47 3.18 5.58
CA GLY A 43 -13.05 2.66 6.82
C GLY A 43 -12.90 1.14 6.90
N ALA A 44 -13.28 0.54 8.03
CA ALA A 44 -13.28 -0.91 8.20
C ALA A 44 -14.13 -1.67 7.14
N ASP A 45 -15.04 -0.98 6.46
CA ASP A 45 -15.89 -1.54 5.40
C ASP A 45 -15.18 -1.61 4.02
N ASP A 46 -14.02 -0.98 3.86
CA ASP A 46 -13.23 -0.95 2.62
C ASP A 46 -12.15 -2.05 2.56
N ILE A 47 -12.19 -3.04 3.44
CA ILE A 47 -11.17 -4.10 3.51
C ILE A 47 -11.30 -5.10 2.33
N LEU A 48 -12.48 -5.20 1.70
CA LEU A 48 -12.81 -6.12 0.60
C LEU A 48 -12.89 -5.43 -0.77
N VAL A 49 -12.02 -4.47 -1.04
CA VAL A 49 -12.01 -3.73 -2.33
C VAL A 49 -10.90 -4.21 -3.26
N ASP A 50 -11.06 -3.98 -4.56
CA ASP A 50 -10.09 -4.35 -5.59
C ASP A 50 -9.09 -3.21 -5.88
N PRO A 51 -7.78 -3.43 -5.72
CA PRO A 51 -7.11 -4.65 -5.30
C PRO A 51 -7.03 -4.83 -3.77
N GLU A 52 -7.07 -6.09 -3.32
CA GLU A 52 -6.88 -6.45 -1.92
C GLU A 52 -5.47 -6.04 -1.43
N ALA A 53 -5.39 -5.56 -0.20
CA ALA A 53 -4.11 -5.22 0.42
C ALA A 53 -3.37 -6.49 0.88
N ASP A 54 -2.05 -6.52 0.69
CA ASP A 54 -1.21 -7.61 1.19
C ASP A 54 -1.00 -7.49 2.71
N VAL A 55 -1.06 -6.26 3.24
CA VAL A 55 -0.98 -5.94 4.66
C VAL A 55 -2.00 -4.85 4.99
N VAL A 56 -2.67 -4.97 6.14
CA VAL A 56 -3.57 -3.93 6.67
C VAL A 56 -3.10 -3.57 8.08
N ALA A 57 -2.83 -2.29 8.31
CA ALA A 57 -2.37 -1.78 9.60
C ALA A 57 -3.20 -0.58 10.05
N THR A 58 -3.29 -0.34 11.36
CA THR A 58 -4.08 0.78 11.91
C THR A 58 -3.52 2.14 11.50
N ASP A 59 -2.19 2.24 11.37
CA ASP A 59 -1.46 3.42 10.96
C ASP A 59 -0.06 3.05 10.43
N LEU A 60 0.71 4.06 10.00
CA LEU A 60 2.05 3.86 9.47
C LEU A 60 3.04 3.36 10.53
N ALA A 61 2.90 3.78 11.79
CA ALA A 61 3.83 3.37 12.84
C ALA A 61 3.65 1.86 13.13
N ALA A 62 2.41 1.41 13.26
CA ALA A 62 2.06 0.00 13.40
C ALA A 62 2.56 -0.82 12.20
N LEU A 63 2.37 -0.32 10.96
CA LEU A 63 2.87 -1.00 9.76
C LEU A 63 4.39 -1.18 9.78
N VAL A 64 5.13 -0.12 10.16
CA VAL A 64 6.59 -0.16 10.23
C VAL A 64 7.05 -1.15 11.31
N GLU A 65 6.43 -1.12 12.50
CA GLU A 65 6.73 -2.05 13.59
C GLU A 65 6.46 -3.51 13.18
N GLU A 66 5.33 -3.78 12.51
CA GLU A 66 4.99 -5.13 12.03
C GLU A 66 5.92 -5.63 10.92
N THR A 67 6.40 -4.74 10.05
CA THR A 67 7.20 -5.11 8.87
C THR A 67 8.70 -5.16 9.18
N LEU A 68 9.20 -4.31 10.08
CA LEU A 68 10.63 -4.07 10.30
C LEU A 68 11.09 -4.21 11.76
N GLY A 69 10.19 -4.27 12.74
CA GLY A 69 10.49 -4.33 14.19
C GLY A 69 10.77 -2.97 14.81
#